data_AF-A0A6G3SBU3-F1
#
_entry.id   AF-A0A6G3SBU3-F1
#
_cell.length_a   1.000
_cell.length_b   1.000
_cell.length_c   1.000
_cell.angle_alpha   90.00
_cell.angle_beta   90.00
_cell.angle_gamma   90.00
#
_symmetry.space_group_name_H-M   'P 1'
#
loop_
_entity.id
_entity.type
_entity.pdbx_description
1 polymer ?
#
loop_
_entity_poly.entity_id
_entity_poly.type
_entity_poly.pdbx_seq_one_letter_code
_entity_poly.pdbx_strand_id
1 'polypeptide(L)'
;FASLYGADVRADLLGGLRRRPADVVFLNDAHAFLMGEWSAGAARGHTRVVGITLGTGVGSAFLAGGRILDRGPGIPPEGRMD
;
A
#
# COMPACT_ATOMS: atom_id res chain seq x y z
N PHE A 1 -13.11 3.49 -15.41
CA PHE A 1 -11.86 4.13 -14.93
C PHE A 1 -11.60 5.50 -15.57
N ALA A 2 -11.81 5.70 -16.88
CA ALA A 2 -11.58 7.01 -17.50
C ALA A 2 -12.34 8.18 -16.84
N SER A 3 -13.53 7.94 -16.29
CA SER A 3 -14.32 8.95 -15.56
C SER A 3 -13.70 9.43 -14.24
N LEU A 4 -12.69 8.73 -13.71
CA LEU A 4 -11.96 9.12 -12.50
C LEU A 4 -10.60 9.73 -12.82
N TYR A 5 -10.22 9.81 -14.11
CA TYR A 5 -8.91 10.35 -14.49
C TYR A 5 -8.85 11.86 -14.18
N GLY A 6 -7.83 12.26 -13.41
CA GLY A 6 -7.68 13.64 -12.94
C GLY A 6 -8.53 14.01 -11.73
N ALA A 7 -9.38 13.10 -11.23
CA ALA A 7 -10.12 13.33 -10.00
C ALA A 7 -9.21 13.16 -8.76
N ASP A 8 -9.35 14.04 -7.78
CA ASP A 8 -8.76 13.84 -6.46
C ASP A 8 -9.68 12.94 -5.64
N VAL A 9 -9.53 11.64 -5.86
CA VAL A 9 -10.32 10.59 -5.18
C VAL A 9 -10.23 10.71 -3.65
N ARG A 10 -9.10 11.16 -3.11
CA ARG A 10 -8.95 11.37 -1.66
C ARG A 10 -9.85 12.50 -1.20
N ALA A 11 -9.80 13.65 -1.86
CA ALA A 11 -10.62 14.80 -1.50
C ALA A 11 -12.12 14.47 -1.61
N ASP A 12 -12.52 13.80 -2.70
CA ASP A 12 -13.91 13.43 -2.96
C ASP A 12 -14.44 12.45 -1.90
N LEU A 13 -13.68 11.40 -1.57
CA LEU A 13 -14.08 10.43 -0.54
C LEU A 13 -14.17 11.08 0.84
N LEU A 14 -13.18 11.90 1.21
CA LEU A 14 -13.18 12.59 2.50
C LEU A 14 -14.29 13.64 2.60
N GLY A 15 -14.68 14.27 1.48
CA GLY A 15 -15.79 15.21 1.41
C GLY A 15 -17.16 14.57 1.62
N GLY A 16 -17.33 13.30 1.22
CA GLY A 16 -18.56 12.53 1.43
C GLY A 16 -18.76 11.98 2.84
N LEU A 17 -17.72 11.98 3.69
CA LEU A 17 -17.81 11.47 5.06
C LEU A 17 -18.41 12.51 6.01
N ARG A 18 -19.41 12.09 6.80
CA ARG A 18 -20.05 12.94 7.83
C ARG A 18 -19.09 13.41 8.92
N ARG A 19 -18.04 12.64 9.19
CA ARG A 19 -16.94 12.98 10.09
C ARG A 19 -15.65 12.78 9.33
N ARG A 20 -14.80 13.81 9.28
CA ARG A 20 -13.44 13.68 8.73
C ARG A 20 -12.56 13.01 9.78
N PRO A 21 -12.11 11.77 9.57
CA PRO A 21 -11.14 11.17 10.47
C PRO A 21 -9.82 11.93 10.31
N ALA A 22 -9.16 12.25 11.42
CA ALA A 22 -7.86 12.93 11.38
C ALA A 22 -6.79 12.05 10.69
N ASP A 23 -6.93 10.73 10.82
CA ASP A 23 -5.94 9.76 10.38
C ASP A 23 -6.52 8.80 9.34
N VAL A 24 -6.57 9.25 8.08
CA VAL A 24 -6.89 8.37 6.93
C VAL A 24 -5.66 8.23 6.03
N VAL A 25 -5.19 6.99 5.89
CA VAL A 25 -4.10 6.64 4.99
C VAL A 25 -4.68 5.89 3.79
N PHE A 26 -4.29 6.31 2.59
CA PHE A 26 -4.60 5.60 1.36
C PHE A 26 -3.42 4.71 1.03
N LEU A 27 -3.70 3.45 0.77
CA LEU A 27 -2.71 2.44 0.46
C LEU A 27 -3.05 1.80 -0.87
N ASN A 28 -2.01 1.47 -1.65
CA ASN A 28 -2.12 0.54 -2.75
C ASN A 28 -2.48 -0.88 -2.21
N ASP A 29 -3.08 -1.72 -3.04
CA ASP A 29 -3.50 -3.08 -2.71
C ASP A 29 -2.35 -3.99 -2.26
N ALA A 30 -1.19 -3.98 -2.94
CA ALA A 30 -0.01 -4.73 -2.53
C ALA A 30 0.53 -4.27 -1.16
N HIS A 31 0.47 -2.96 -0.88
CA HIS A 31 0.85 -2.40 0.42
C HIS A 31 -0.12 -2.88 1.52
N ALA A 32 -1.43 -2.83 1.25
CA ALA A 32 -2.45 -3.27 2.18
C ALA A 32 -2.35 -4.78 2.46
N PHE A 33 -2.12 -5.58 1.41
CA PHE A 33 -1.88 -7.01 1.51
C PHE A 33 -0.68 -7.31 2.43
N LEU A 34 0.48 -6.71 2.16
CA LEU A 34 1.68 -6.95 2.97
C LEU A 34 1.51 -6.50 4.42
N MET A 35 0.86 -5.36 4.66
CA MET A 35 0.54 -4.87 6.01
C MET A 35 -0.34 -5.86 6.77
N GLY A 36 -1.35 -6.44 6.11
CA GLY A 36 -2.21 -7.46 6.69
C GLY A 36 -1.43 -8.73 7.06
N GLU A 37 -0.61 -9.23 6.13
CA GLU A 37 0.24 -10.41 6.35
C GLU A 37 1.25 -10.19 7.48
N TRP A 38 1.83 -9.00 7.57
CA TRP A 38 2.77 -8.65 8.64
C TRP A 38 2.08 -8.50 10.00
N SER A 39 0.89 -7.91 10.04
CA SER A 39 0.17 -7.66 11.28
C SER A 39 -0.45 -8.94 11.87
N ALA A 40 -1.03 -9.79 11.04
CA ALA A 40 -1.87 -10.90 11.49
C ALA A 40 -1.73 -12.19 10.67
N GLY A 41 -0.99 -12.16 9.55
CA GLY A 41 -0.84 -13.30 8.66
C GLY A 41 0.52 -13.98 8.74
N ALA A 42 0.97 -14.53 7.62
CA ALA A 42 2.14 -15.38 7.52
C ALA A 42 3.46 -14.65 7.81
N ALA A 43 3.47 -13.33 7.62
CA ALA A 43 4.65 -12.51 7.84
C ALA A 43 4.78 -11.97 9.28
N ARG A 44 3.86 -12.33 10.18
CA ARG A 44 3.92 -11.92 11.59
C ARG A 44 5.24 -12.34 12.25
N GLY A 45 5.84 -11.42 13.01
CA GLY A 45 7.10 -11.63 13.72
C GLY A 45 8.36 -11.41 12.87
N HIS A 46 8.22 -11.11 11.57
CA HIS A 46 9.35 -10.80 10.71
C HIS A 46 9.65 -9.30 10.68
N THR A 47 10.93 -8.95 10.80
CA THR A 47 11.39 -7.55 10.79
C THR A 47 11.47 -6.97 9.37
N ARG A 48 11.71 -7.81 8.36
CA ARG A 48 11.80 -7.39 6.95
C ARG A 48 11.05 -8.38 6.08
N VAL A 49 10.17 -7.87 5.21
CA VAL A 49 9.28 -8.70 4.39
C VAL A 49 9.09 -8.03 3.03
N VAL A 50 9.05 -8.84 1.98
CA VAL A 50 8.63 -8.42 0.64
C VAL A 50 7.33 -9.14 0.32
N GLY A 51 6.33 -8.38 -0.14
CA GLY A 51 5.08 -8.90 -0.66
C GLY A 51 5.08 -8.78 -2.17
N ILE A 52 4.69 -9.86 -2.87
CA ILE A 52 4.49 -9.86 -4.32
C ILE A 52 3.08 -10.40 -4.57
N THR A 53 2.29 -9.64 -5.34
CA THR A 53 0.94 -10.04 -5.75
C THR A 53 0.95 -10.32 -7.24
N LEU A 54 0.52 -11.53 -7.63
CA LEU A 54 0.49 -11.99 -9.02
C LEU A 54 -0.95 -12.22 -9.47
N GLY A 55 -1.37 -11.50 -10.52
CA GLY A 55 -2.68 -11.64 -11.14
C GLY A 55 -2.60 -11.29 -12.61
N THR A 56 -3.53 -10.47 -13.10
CA THR A 56 -3.42 -9.89 -14.46
C THR A 56 -2.26 -8.88 -14.57
N GLY A 57 -1.73 -8.42 -13.44
CA GLY A 57 -0.51 -7.63 -13.34
C GLY A 57 0.35 -8.10 -12.17
N VAL A 58 1.46 -7.40 -11.96
CA VAL A 58 2.39 -7.63 -10.84
C VAL A 58 2.35 -6.44 -9.91
N GLY A 59 2.17 -6.69 -8.63
CA GLY A 59 2.31 -5.68 -7.57
C GLY A 59 3.38 -6.08 -6.57
N SER A 60 4.03 -5.10 -5.97
CA SER A 60 5.06 -5.32 -4.95
C SER A 60 4.91 -4.37 -3.77
N ALA A 61 5.36 -4.83 -2.61
CA ALA A 61 5.47 -4.02 -1.41
C ALA A 61 6.69 -4.45 -0.61
N PHE A 62 7.34 -3.50 0.05
CA PHE A 62 8.52 -3.73 0.87
C PHE A 62 8.25 -3.19 2.27
N LEU A 63 8.50 -4.00 3.30
CA LEU A 63 8.27 -3.62 4.69
C LEU A 63 9.52 -3.86 5.53
N ALA A 64 9.86 -2.90 6.38
CA ALA A 64 10.85 -3.08 7.44
C ALA A 64 10.38 -2.43 8.75
N GLY A 65 10.50 -3.17 9.86
CA GLY A 65 10.16 -2.68 11.20
C GLY A 65 8.71 -2.17 11.32
N GLY A 66 7.77 -2.81 10.62
CA GLY A 66 6.36 -2.41 10.59
C GLY A 66 6.05 -1.19 9.73
N ARG A 67 6.99 -0.74 8.89
CA ARG A 67 6.80 0.40 7.97
C ARG A 67 7.00 -0.03 6.53
N ILE A 68 6.07 0.36 5.67
CA ILE A 68 6.25 0.24 4.22
C ILE A 68 7.38 1.18 3.78
N LEU A 69 8.20 0.68 2.86
CA LEU A 69 9.34 1.37 2.30
C LEU A 69 9.18 1.52 0.79
N ASP A 70 9.17 2.76 0.33
CA ASP A 70 9.04 3.06 -1.11
C ASP A 70 10.40 3.32 -1.77
N ARG A 71 11.47 3.47 -0.96
CA ARG A 71 12.84 3.78 -1.40
C ARG A 71 13.87 3.22 -0.41
N GLY A 72 15.06 2.92 -0.91
CA GLY A 72 16.21 2.55 -0.10
C GLY A 72 17.07 1.47 -0.74
N PRO A 73 18.19 1.09 -0.11
CA PRO A 73 19.05 0.02 -0.62
C PRO A 73 18.28 -1.30 -0.78
N GLY A 74 18.29 -1.86 -1.99
CA GLY A 74 17.57 -3.09 -2.32
C GLY A 74 16.08 -2.91 -2.58
N ILE A 75 15.59 -1.67 -2.69
CA ILE A 75 14.22 -1.35 -3.11
C ILE A 75 14.29 -0.74 -4.51
N PRO A 76 13.56 -1.29 -5.49
CA PRO A 76 13.45 -0.71 -6.83
C PRO A 76 12.92 0.73 -6.80
N PRO A 77 13.09 1.49 -7.89
CA PRO A 77 12.45 2.80 -8.04
C PRO A 77 10.95 2.71 -7.72
N GLU A 78 10.46 3.65 -6.91
CA GLU A 78 9.05 3.71 -6.46
C GLU A 78 8.55 2.49 -5.67
N GLY A 79 9.43 1.55 -5.27
CA GLY A 79 9.02 0.32 -4.60
C GLY A 79 8.27 -0.66 -5.52
N ARG A 80 8.45 -0.52 -6.84
CA ARG A 80 7.72 -1.27 -7.87
C ARG A 80 8.62 -2.28 -8.60
N MET A 81 8.09 -3.47 -8.86
CA MET A 81 8.79 -4.54 -9.60
C MET A 81 8.26 -4.77 -11.03
N ASP A 82 7.44 -3.87 -11.58
CA ASP A 82 6.89 -3.96 -12.94
C ASP A 82 7.65 -3.14 -13.99
#